data_AF-A0A8C8EVY0-F1
#
_entry.id   AF-A0A8C8EVY0-F1
#
_cell.length_a   1.000
_cell.length_b   1.000
_cell.length_c   1.000
_cell.angle_alpha   90.00
_cell.angle_beta   90.00
_cell.angle_gamma   90.00
#
_symmetry.space_group_name_H-M   'P 1'
#
loop_
_entity.id
_entity.type
_entity.pdbx_description
1 polymer ?
#
loop_
_entity_poly.entity_id
_entity_poly.type
_entity_poly.pdbx_seq_one_letter_code
_entity_poly.pdbx_strand_id
1 'polypeptide(L)'
;MLQQAFCNETTFIFTFELFSRCSYPERLTVSAFILRWLGGTTTNHSHNLGTLLWIVLLFNAMGCIQSIRCKPKSFRESIIVLEVNSSIDSTPTSIDESSSVVLRYRTPHFRASARVLVPPVAGKETWTVGWIQACNHMEFYNKYGTKGMSSWELPDLRDGKIQAISDSDGVNYPWYGNTTETCTIVGPTKKATKFTVSMNDNFYPSVTWGVPVSDSNLPQLSSIRRDQSFTTWLVAINQATAETLVLQTIRWRMQLHIEVDPDKPLGQRATLREPVAQEQPHVLGKNEPIPPNAMVKPNANDAQVLMWRPKTGDPIVVIPPKY
;
A
#
# COMPACT_ATOMS: atom_id res chain seq x y z
N MET A 1 -6.17 35.41 -12.17
CA MET A 1 -5.86 34.42 -13.23
C MET A 1 -4.70 33.58 -12.72
N LEU A 2 -5.00 32.57 -11.88
CA LEU A 2 -4.01 31.76 -11.18
C LEU A 2 -3.73 30.51 -12.03
N GLN A 3 -2.55 30.49 -12.63
CA GLN A 3 -2.07 29.39 -13.44
C GLN A 3 -1.51 28.30 -12.52
N GLN A 4 -2.13 27.13 -12.60
CA GLN A 4 -1.70 25.88 -11.98
C GLN A 4 -0.24 25.56 -12.36
N ALA A 5 0.58 25.21 -11.39
CA ALA A 5 1.80 24.44 -11.62
C ALA A 5 1.52 23.00 -11.17
N PHE A 6 1.12 22.18 -12.14
CA PHE A 6 1.08 20.73 -12.02
C PHE A 6 2.51 20.18 -11.92
N CYS A 7 2.69 19.20 -11.02
CA CYS A 7 3.83 18.31 -11.03
C CYS A 7 3.40 17.04 -11.78
N ASN A 8 3.75 16.94 -13.06
CA ASN A 8 3.65 15.71 -13.85
C ASN A 8 4.57 15.86 -15.07
N GLU A 9 5.79 15.33 -14.99
CA GLU A 9 6.58 15.00 -16.18
C GLU A 9 7.20 13.62 -15.98
N THR A 10 6.56 12.61 -16.56
CA THR A 10 7.24 11.39 -16.99
C THR A 10 6.81 11.13 -18.42
N THR A 11 7.71 11.45 -19.33
CA THR A 11 7.60 11.28 -20.78
C THR A 11 7.45 9.79 -21.11
N PHE A 12 6.29 9.40 -21.64
CA PHE A 12 6.11 8.12 -22.34
C PHE A 12 5.89 8.39 -23.82
N ILE A 13 6.85 7.96 -24.63
CA ILE A 13 6.73 7.80 -26.08
C ILE A 13 6.04 6.47 -26.33
N PHE A 14 4.84 6.47 -26.90
CA PHE A 14 4.20 5.26 -27.44
C PHE A 14 4.08 5.37 -28.96
N THR A 15 4.72 4.42 -29.64
CA THR A 15 4.55 4.11 -31.06
C THR A 15 3.28 3.28 -31.23
N PHE A 16 2.39 3.69 -32.13
CA PHE A 16 1.21 2.94 -32.56
C PHE A 16 1.57 1.92 -33.63
N GLU A 17 1.07 0.68 -33.52
CA GLU A 17 0.83 -0.17 -34.69
C GLU A 17 -0.39 -1.11 -34.49
N LEU A 18 -1.05 -1.37 -35.61
CA LEU A 18 -2.43 -1.83 -35.82
C LEU A 18 -2.58 -3.37 -36.01
N PHE A 19 -3.87 -3.78 -36.15
CA PHE A 19 -4.45 -5.02 -36.73
C PHE A 19 -4.82 -6.11 -35.70
N SER A 20 -5.89 -6.93 -35.84
CA SER A 20 -7.18 -6.95 -36.57
C SER A 20 -7.85 -8.32 -36.29
N ARG A 21 -9.19 -8.34 -36.28
CA ARG A 21 -10.11 -9.41 -36.76
C ARG A 21 -10.29 -10.77 -36.03
N CYS A 22 -11.59 -11.02 -35.75
CA CYS A 22 -12.44 -12.18 -36.06
C CYS A 22 -12.07 -13.64 -35.66
N SER A 23 -13.01 -14.31 -34.96
CA SER A 23 -13.84 -15.44 -35.46
C SER A 23 -14.21 -16.49 -34.38
N TYR A 24 -15.51 -16.84 -34.31
CA TYR A 24 -16.09 -18.13 -33.82
C TYR A 24 -15.70 -19.30 -34.76
N PRO A 25 -15.96 -20.62 -34.53
CA PRO A 25 -17.14 -21.23 -33.88
C PRO A 25 -17.01 -22.59 -33.10
N GLU A 26 -18.14 -23.00 -32.49
CA GLU A 26 -18.74 -24.35 -32.27
C GLU A 26 -17.94 -25.61 -31.85
N ARG A 27 -18.50 -26.38 -30.88
CA ARG A 27 -18.99 -27.77 -31.07
C ARG A 27 -19.68 -28.42 -29.85
N LEU A 28 -20.73 -29.19 -30.17
CA LEU A 28 -21.55 -30.11 -29.37
C LEU A 28 -20.91 -31.51 -29.17
N THR A 29 -21.35 -32.26 -28.13
CA THR A 29 -21.53 -33.75 -28.08
C THR A 29 -22.04 -34.11 -26.66
N VAL A 30 -23.24 -34.65 -26.40
CA VAL A 30 -23.95 -35.92 -26.72
C VAL A 30 -23.46 -37.16 -25.95
N SER A 31 -24.44 -37.79 -25.29
CA SER A 31 -24.48 -38.91 -24.34
C SER A 31 -23.98 -40.28 -24.83
N ALA A 32 -23.69 -41.15 -23.84
CA ALA A 32 -24.24 -42.50 -23.63
C ALA A 32 -23.18 -43.54 -23.20
N PHE A 33 -23.46 -44.34 -22.17
CA PHE A 33 -23.21 -45.80 -22.20
C PHE A 33 -24.05 -46.53 -21.14
N ILE A 34 -24.66 -47.61 -21.60
CA ILE A 34 -25.57 -48.61 -20.99
C ILE A 34 -24.70 -49.88 -20.76
N LEU A 35 -24.84 -50.78 -19.77
CA LEU A 35 -25.85 -51.84 -19.56
C LEU A 35 -25.47 -52.68 -18.32
N ARG A 36 -26.46 -53.22 -17.61
CA ARG A 36 -26.34 -54.15 -16.48
C ARG A 36 -27.36 -55.28 -16.70
N TRP A 37 -26.97 -56.55 -16.79
CA TRP A 37 -27.88 -57.67 -16.51
C TRP A 37 -27.19 -59.04 -16.29
N LEU A 38 -27.65 -59.72 -15.23
CA LEU A 38 -27.64 -61.14 -14.77
C LEU A 38 -26.34 -61.96 -14.72
N GLY A 39 -26.07 -62.79 -13.71
CA GLY A 39 -26.92 -63.34 -12.64
C GLY A 39 -27.23 -64.82 -12.89
N GLY A 40 -26.32 -65.71 -12.47
CA GLY A 40 -26.37 -67.15 -12.72
C GLY A 40 -27.08 -68.00 -11.65
N THR A 41 -27.23 -69.28 -11.97
CA THR A 41 -27.81 -70.34 -11.12
C THR A 41 -26.75 -71.37 -10.69
N THR A 42 -26.60 -71.48 -9.37
CA THR A 42 -26.45 -72.68 -8.51
C THR A 42 -25.62 -73.88 -8.95
N THR A 43 -24.60 -74.21 -8.13
CA THR A 43 -24.30 -75.59 -7.69
C THR A 43 -23.76 -75.62 -6.26
N ASN A 44 -24.03 -76.72 -5.57
CA ASN A 44 -23.84 -76.99 -4.13
C ASN A 44 -22.60 -77.89 -3.89
N HIS A 45 -22.18 -77.94 -2.60
CA HIS A 45 -21.25 -78.86 -1.92
C HIS A 45 -19.75 -78.54 -1.97
N SER A 46 -18.92 -78.77 -0.95
CA SER A 46 -18.99 -78.67 0.52
C SER A 46 -17.61 -79.09 1.05
N HIS A 47 -17.15 -78.41 2.10
CA HIS A 47 -16.05 -78.74 3.03
C HIS A 47 -14.60 -78.30 2.74
N ASN A 48 -14.04 -77.69 3.80
CA ASN A 48 -12.64 -77.36 4.11
C ASN A 48 -11.99 -76.12 3.48
N LEU A 49 -12.60 -74.95 3.72
CA LEU A 49 -11.99 -73.63 3.50
C LEU A 49 -11.87 -72.78 4.79
N GLY A 50 -11.97 -73.39 5.98
CA GLY A 50 -12.02 -72.68 7.27
C GLY A 50 -10.67 -72.34 7.88
N THR A 51 -9.60 -73.05 7.52
CA THR A 51 -8.30 -72.97 8.24
C THR A 51 -7.22 -72.20 7.48
N LEU A 52 -7.40 -71.95 6.17
CA LEU A 52 -6.50 -71.10 5.38
C LEU A 52 -6.91 -69.60 5.41
N LEU A 53 -8.14 -69.29 5.79
CA LEU A 53 -8.64 -67.91 5.83
C LEU A 53 -8.07 -67.09 7.00
N TRP A 54 -7.65 -67.75 8.09
CA TRP A 54 -7.11 -67.07 9.27
C TRP A 54 -5.66 -66.59 9.09
N ILE A 55 -4.87 -67.24 8.23
CA ILE A 55 -3.47 -66.83 7.98
C ILE A 55 -3.41 -65.63 7.02
N VAL A 56 -4.35 -65.52 6.08
CA VAL A 56 -4.44 -64.36 5.15
C VAL A 56 -5.03 -63.11 5.85
N LEU A 57 -5.86 -63.30 6.89
CA LEU A 57 -6.41 -62.19 7.67
C LEU A 57 -5.42 -61.61 8.70
N LEU A 58 -4.43 -62.38 9.17
CA LEU A 58 -3.39 -61.89 10.08
C LEU A 58 -2.25 -61.14 9.38
N PHE A 59 -2.03 -61.36 8.07
CA PHE A 59 -1.00 -60.66 7.28
C PHE A 59 -1.51 -59.41 6.53
N ASN A 60 -2.79 -59.06 6.62
CA ASN A 60 -3.33 -57.78 6.11
C ASN A 60 -3.47 -56.69 7.19
N ALA A 61 -2.87 -56.89 8.37
CA ALA A 61 -2.77 -55.88 9.44
C ALA A 61 -1.45 -55.06 9.37
N MET A 62 -0.82 -54.98 8.20
CA MET A 62 0.31 -54.09 7.93
C MET A 62 -0.01 -53.23 6.70
N GLY A 63 -0.77 -52.16 6.92
CA GLY A 63 -1.15 -51.27 5.83
C GLY A 63 -1.84 -49.99 6.26
N CYS A 64 -1.78 -49.62 7.55
CA CYS A 64 -2.12 -48.25 7.95
C CYS A 64 -0.82 -47.44 8.02
N ILE A 65 -0.21 -47.20 6.85
CA ILE A 65 0.41 -45.90 6.64
C ILE A 65 -0.78 -44.94 6.71
N GLN A 66 -1.12 -44.51 7.93
CA GLN A 66 -1.84 -43.27 8.12
C GLN A 66 -0.95 -42.25 7.44
N SER A 67 -1.22 -41.99 6.17
CA SER A 67 -0.75 -40.77 5.54
C SER A 67 -1.16 -39.71 6.54
N ILE A 68 -0.17 -39.08 7.14
CA ILE A 68 -0.33 -37.75 7.68
C ILE A 68 -0.78 -36.99 6.43
N ARG A 69 -2.09 -36.94 6.21
CA ARG A 69 -2.70 -36.08 5.22
C ARG A 69 -2.46 -34.70 5.81
N CYS A 70 -1.23 -34.23 5.68
CA CYS A 70 -0.83 -32.86 5.88
C CYS A 70 -1.85 -32.12 5.04
N LYS A 71 -2.86 -31.53 5.69
CA LYS A 71 -3.74 -30.60 5.00
C LYS A 71 -2.79 -29.65 4.30
N PRO A 72 -2.89 -29.48 2.96
CA PRO A 72 -2.03 -28.53 2.28
C PRO A 72 -2.17 -27.22 3.05
N LYS A 73 -1.03 -26.73 3.58
CA LYS A 73 -1.03 -25.50 4.36
C LYS A 73 -1.72 -24.43 3.52
N SER A 74 -2.62 -23.69 4.13
CA SER A 74 -3.30 -22.59 3.44
C SER A 74 -2.25 -21.61 2.90
N PHE A 75 -2.57 -20.85 1.83
CA PHE A 75 -1.68 -19.81 1.31
C PHE A 75 -1.20 -18.89 2.45
N ARG A 76 -2.15 -18.53 3.33
CA ARG A 76 -1.94 -17.75 4.54
C ARG A 76 -0.87 -18.29 5.49
N GLU A 77 -0.80 -19.60 5.67
CA GLU A 77 0.17 -20.25 6.57
C GLU A 77 1.53 -20.49 5.90
N SER A 78 1.64 -20.24 4.60
CA SER A 78 2.77 -20.67 3.77
C SER A 78 3.55 -19.53 3.14
N ILE A 79 2.98 -18.33 3.04
CA ILE A 79 3.70 -17.12 2.64
C ILE A 79 4.70 -16.74 3.74
N ILE A 80 5.94 -16.45 3.33
CA ILE A 80 7.04 -16.15 4.26
C ILE A 80 7.68 -14.82 3.88
N VAL A 81 7.81 -13.94 4.86
CA VAL A 81 8.66 -12.75 4.75
C VAL A 81 10.08 -13.16 5.16
N LEU A 82 11.00 -13.15 4.20
CA LEU A 82 12.39 -13.57 4.43
C LEU A 82 13.20 -12.45 5.08
N GLU A 83 12.89 -11.20 4.75
CA GLU A 83 13.65 -10.03 5.14
C GLU A 83 12.79 -8.78 4.99
N VAL A 84 12.93 -7.84 5.92
CA VAL A 84 12.33 -6.51 5.86
C VAL A 84 13.38 -5.49 6.25
N ASN A 85 13.59 -4.50 5.40
CA ASN A 85 14.46 -3.37 5.66
C ASN A 85 13.63 -2.10 5.60
N SER A 86 13.82 -1.20 6.56
CA SER A 86 13.20 0.12 6.58
C SER A 86 14.17 1.15 7.11
N SER A 87 14.22 2.32 6.47
CA SER A 87 15.10 3.41 6.86
C SER A 87 14.55 4.77 6.43
N ILE A 88 15.00 5.84 7.08
CA ILE A 88 14.94 7.19 6.52
C ILE A 88 16.36 7.63 6.18
N ASP A 89 16.56 8.15 4.96
CA ASP A 89 17.85 8.66 4.51
C ASP A 89 18.43 9.67 5.52
N SER A 90 19.74 9.61 5.79
CA SER A 90 20.40 10.49 6.77
C SER A 90 20.57 11.93 6.29
N THR A 91 20.30 12.20 5.01
CA THR A 91 20.40 13.54 4.43
C THR A 91 19.35 14.47 5.04
N PRO A 92 19.73 15.63 5.58
CA PRO A 92 18.75 16.59 6.09
C PRO A 92 17.79 17.10 5.01
N THR A 93 16.69 17.69 5.45
CA THR A 93 15.76 18.38 4.55
C THR A 93 16.50 19.47 3.78
N SER A 94 16.41 19.44 2.44
CA SER A 94 16.95 20.50 1.59
C SER A 94 15.94 21.61 1.40
N ILE A 95 16.40 22.86 1.36
CA ILE A 95 15.58 24.06 1.17
C ILE A 95 16.00 24.74 -0.12
N ASP A 96 15.03 25.11 -0.94
CA ASP A 96 15.21 25.82 -2.21
C ASP A 96 14.42 27.14 -2.20
N GLU A 97 15.17 28.24 -2.18
CA GLU A 97 14.67 29.62 -2.22
C GLU A 97 14.80 30.26 -3.62
N SER A 98 15.07 29.49 -4.68
CA SER A 98 15.29 30.05 -6.02
C SER A 98 14.07 30.78 -6.61
N SER A 99 12.86 30.49 -6.12
CA SER A 99 11.63 31.13 -6.58
C SER A 99 11.26 32.35 -5.74
N SER A 100 10.94 33.45 -6.42
CA SER A 100 10.41 34.66 -5.79
C SER A 100 8.96 34.53 -5.29
N VAL A 101 8.27 33.43 -5.59
CA VAL A 101 6.85 33.21 -5.27
C VAL A 101 6.67 32.17 -4.16
N VAL A 102 7.51 31.13 -4.15
CA VAL A 102 7.39 30.02 -3.20
C VAL A 102 8.74 29.60 -2.61
N LEU A 103 8.70 29.11 -1.38
CA LEU A 103 9.73 28.28 -0.77
C LEU A 103 9.46 26.82 -1.10
N ARG A 104 10.47 26.10 -1.58
CA ARG A 104 10.40 24.64 -1.74
C ARG A 104 11.30 23.97 -0.72
N TYR A 105 10.90 22.79 -0.28
CA TYR A 105 11.77 21.94 0.51
C TYR A 105 11.57 20.47 0.13
N ARG A 106 12.62 19.66 0.29
CA ARG A 106 12.57 18.22 0.07
C ARG A 106 13.05 17.50 1.30
N THR A 107 12.20 16.68 1.89
CA THR A 107 12.58 15.87 3.05
C THR A 107 13.37 14.63 2.63
N PRO A 108 14.18 14.03 3.53
CA PRO A 108 14.77 12.72 3.27
C PRO A 108 13.70 11.67 2.92
N HIS A 109 14.14 10.67 2.17
CA HIS A 109 13.28 9.58 1.74
C HIS A 109 13.09 8.56 2.87
N PHE A 110 11.84 8.22 3.16
CA PHE A 110 11.49 6.97 3.81
C PHE A 110 11.56 5.85 2.77
N ARG A 111 12.23 4.76 3.12
CA ARG A 111 12.38 3.58 2.28
C ARG A 111 11.97 2.35 3.05
N ALA A 112 11.18 1.49 2.42
CA ALA A 112 10.89 0.16 2.92
C ALA A 112 11.06 -0.86 1.79
N SER A 113 11.62 -2.01 2.10
CA SER A 113 11.75 -3.13 1.17
C SER A 113 11.57 -4.45 1.89
N ALA A 114 10.97 -5.41 1.21
CA ALA A 114 10.74 -6.74 1.75
C ALA A 114 10.97 -7.81 0.70
N ARG A 115 11.68 -8.86 1.11
CA ARG A 115 11.89 -10.04 0.29
C ARG A 115 10.90 -11.11 0.72
N VAL A 116 10.02 -11.51 -0.18
CA VAL A 116 8.90 -12.41 0.11
C VAL A 116 9.07 -13.71 -0.66
N LEU A 117 8.74 -14.82 -0.01
CA LEU A 117 8.61 -16.14 -0.61
C LEU A 117 7.14 -16.55 -0.57
N VAL A 118 6.53 -16.60 -1.75
CA VAL A 118 5.16 -17.02 -1.95
C VAL A 118 5.16 -18.52 -2.31
N PRO A 119 4.34 -19.35 -1.65
CA PRO A 119 4.24 -20.77 -1.98
C PRO A 119 3.69 -20.98 -3.41
N PRO A 120 3.76 -22.20 -3.96
CA PRO A 120 3.00 -22.55 -5.16
C PRO A 120 1.52 -22.17 -4.99
N VAL A 121 1.00 -21.37 -5.91
CA VAL A 121 -0.39 -20.89 -5.91
C VAL A 121 -1.24 -21.92 -6.66
N ALA A 122 -2.25 -22.45 -5.98
CA ALA A 122 -3.14 -23.44 -6.55
C ALA A 122 -4.19 -22.78 -7.47
N GLY A 123 -4.76 -23.58 -8.39
CA GLY A 123 -5.91 -23.15 -9.19
C GLY A 123 -5.67 -21.88 -10.01
N LYS A 124 -6.71 -21.07 -10.20
CA LYS A 124 -6.66 -19.78 -10.92
C LYS A 124 -6.70 -18.59 -9.94
N GLU A 125 -6.09 -18.73 -8.77
CA GLU A 125 -6.01 -17.63 -7.81
C GLU A 125 -5.02 -16.57 -8.25
N THR A 126 -5.34 -15.31 -8.01
CA THR A 126 -4.42 -14.19 -8.23
C THR A 126 -4.20 -13.46 -6.92
N TRP A 127 -2.94 -13.35 -6.52
CA TRP A 127 -2.52 -12.68 -5.30
C TRP A 127 -1.64 -11.49 -5.64
N THR A 128 -1.93 -10.33 -5.08
CA THR A 128 -1.03 -9.17 -5.14
C THR A 128 -0.40 -8.98 -3.78
N VAL A 129 0.92 -8.91 -3.74
CA VAL A 129 1.71 -8.65 -2.54
C VAL A 129 2.37 -7.28 -2.68
N GLY A 130 2.23 -6.40 -1.70
CA GLY A 130 2.81 -5.07 -1.80
C GLY A 130 2.59 -4.20 -0.57
N TRP A 131 2.90 -2.91 -0.73
CA TRP A 131 2.86 -1.92 0.34
C TRP A 131 1.56 -1.11 0.34
N ILE A 132 0.97 -0.99 1.53
CA ILE A 132 -0.13 -0.08 1.84
C ILE A 132 0.39 0.91 2.87
N GLN A 133 0.09 2.21 2.71
CA GLN A 133 0.44 3.24 3.67
C GLN A 133 -0.79 4.06 4.04
N ALA A 134 -0.85 4.53 5.28
CA ALA A 134 -1.86 5.46 5.73
C ALA A 134 -1.27 6.50 6.68
N CYS A 135 -1.80 7.72 6.58
CA CYS A 135 -1.50 8.81 7.51
C CYS A 135 -2.40 8.70 8.74
N ASN A 136 -1.80 8.61 9.93
CA ASN A 136 -2.48 8.51 11.22
C ASN A 136 -2.56 9.83 11.98
N HIS A 137 -1.63 10.74 11.70
CA HIS A 137 -1.56 12.05 12.33
C HIS A 137 -0.99 13.05 11.34
N MET A 138 -1.57 14.24 11.29
CA MET A 138 -1.10 15.32 10.44
C MET A 138 -1.26 16.69 11.08
N GLU A 139 -0.11 17.34 11.22
CA GLU A 139 0.03 18.76 11.45
C GLU A 139 0.89 19.35 10.34
N PHE A 140 0.40 20.37 9.66
CA PHE A 140 1.19 21.11 8.68
C PHE A 140 0.74 22.57 8.69
N TYR A 141 1.55 23.43 9.33
CA TYR A 141 1.28 24.84 9.57
C TYR A 141 2.30 25.73 8.90
N ASN A 142 1.84 26.83 8.30
CA ASN A 142 2.68 27.91 7.78
C ASN A 142 2.25 29.22 8.45
N LYS A 143 3.15 29.89 9.17
CA LYS A 143 2.86 31.15 9.87
C LYS A 143 3.30 32.34 9.03
N TYR A 144 2.49 33.38 8.99
CA TYR A 144 2.74 34.61 8.23
C TYR A 144 2.87 35.83 9.14
N GLY A 145 3.91 35.82 9.99
CA GLY A 145 4.15 36.85 11.01
C GLY A 145 2.94 37.01 11.93
N THR A 146 2.49 38.25 12.09
CA THR A 146 1.31 38.58 12.91
C THR A 146 -0.02 38.50 12.16
N LYS A 147 -0.03 38.15 10.87
CA LYS A 147 -1.26 38.16 10.07
C LYS A 147 -2.12 36.91 10.25
N GLY A 148 -1.51 35.78 10.62
CA GLY A 148 -2.22 34.52 10.77
C GLY A 148 -1.38 33.33 10.33
N MET A 149 -2.05 32.21 10.06
CA MET A 149 -1.43 30.98 9.59
C MET A 149 -2.28 30.29 8.52
N SER A 150 -1.63 29.57 7.62
CA SER A 150 -2.29 28.55 6.81
C SER A 150 -1.98 27.16 7.34
N SER A 151 -2.87 26.21 7.07
CA SER A 151 -2.63 24.81 7.41
C SER A 151 -3.24 23.87 6.40
N TRP A 152 -2.47 22.83 6.06
CA TRP A 152 -3.04 21.67 5.38
C TRP A 152 -3.63 20.75 6.44
N GLU A 153 -4.87 20.34 6.23
CA GLU A 153 -5.64 19.58 7.21
C GLU A 153 -6.36 18.41 6.57
N LEU A 154 -6.53 17.36 7.36
CA LEU A 154 -7.39 16.22 7.06
C LEU A 154 -8.54 16.26 8.08
N PRO A 155 -9.69 16.92 7.78
CA PRO A 155 -10.71 17.22 8.78
C PRO A 155 -11.24 15.98 9.50
N ASP A 156 -11.53 14.90 8.78
CA ASP A 156 -12.05 13.68 9.39
C ASP A 156 -11.02 12.95 10.27
N LEU A 157 -9.73 13.06 9.94
CA LEU A 157 -8.63 12.54 10.77
C LEU A 157 -8.45 13.41 12.02
N ARG A 158 -8.42 14.73 11.86
CA ARG A 158 -8.30 15.73 12.94
C ARG A 158 -9.45 15.61 13.95
N ASP A 159 -10.67 15.43 13.45
CA ASP A 159 -11.89 15.34 14.27
C ASP A 159 -12.09 13.92 14.84
N GLY A 160 -11.17 12.98 14.58
CA GLY A 160 -11.22 11.62 15.10
C GLY A 160 -12.33 10.75 14.51
N LYS A 161 -12.92 11.14 13.38
CA LYS A 161 -13.95 10.35 12.68
C LYS A 161 -13.34 9.12 12.00
N ILE A 162 -12.09 9.23 11.60
CA ILE A 162 -11.28 8.14 11.04
C ILE A 162 -9.97 8.01 11.83
N GLN A 163 -9.44 6.78 11.91
CA GLN A 163 -8.18 6.51 12.62
C GLN A 163 -6.94 6.72 11.73
N ALA A 164 -7.14 6.61 10.42
CA ALA A 164 -6.11 6.78 9.41
C ALA A 164 -6.77 7.09 8.08
N ILE A 165 -6.03 7.75 7.19
CA ILE A 165 -6.44 7.95 5.80
C ILE A 165 -5.45 7.29 4.85
N SER A 166 -5.97 6.66 3.79
CA SER A 166 -5.16 6.01 2.76
C SER A 166 -4.14 6.99 2.16
N ASP A 167 -2.91 6.55 1.95
CA ASP A 167 -1.87 7.29 1.24
C ASP A 167 -1.56 6.62 -0.11
N SER A 168 -2.60 6.10 -0.75
CA SER A 168 -2.53 5.44 -2.06
C SER A 168 -2.20 6.42 -3.18
N ASP A 169 -1.67 5.89 -4.30
CA ASP A 169 -1.46 6.58 -5.58
C ASP A 169 -2.72 7.27 -6.15
N GLY A 170 -3.90 6.97 -5.60
CA GLY A 170 -5.19 7.55 -6.01
C GLY A 170 -5.84 6.82 -7.19
N VAL A 171 -5.20 5.77 -7.71
CA VAL A 171 -5.66 5.01 -8.88
C VAL A 171 -5.91 3.54 -8.49
N ASN A 172 -4.91 2.90 -7.88
CA ASN A 172 -4.89 1.48 -7.56
C ASN A 172 -5.00 1.27 -6.05
N TYR A 173 -6.13 1.67 -5.46
CA TYR A 173 -6.38 1.42 -4.04
C TYR A 173 -6.31 -0.09 -3.73
N PRO A 174 -5.73 -0.49 -2.58
CA PRO A 174 -5.19 0.36 -1.50
C PRO A 174 -3.67 0.61 -1.60
N TRP A 175 -3.06 0.31 -2.74
CA TRP A 175 -1.61 0.26 -2.87
C TRP A 175 -1.00 1.66 -2.86
N TYR A 176 0.14 1.80 -2.19
CA TYR A 176 0.93 3.04 -2.18
C TYR A 176 1.39 3.42 -3.60
N GLY A 177 1.79 2.40 -4.38
CA GLY A 177 2.15 2.52 -5.79
C GLY A 177 2.00 1.18 -6.51
N ASN A 178 2.29 1.14 -7.80
CA ASN A 178 2.06 -0.04 -8.64
C ASN A 178 3.30 -0.51 -9.43
N THR A 179 4.48 0.05 -9.14
CA THR A 179 5.71 -0.25 -9.88
C THR A 179 6.55 -1.26 -9.12
N THR A 180 7.40 -0.79 -8.20
CA THR A 180 8.21 -1.63 -7.32
C THR A 180 7.48 -2.00 -6.04
N GLU A 181 6.36 -1.32 -5.77
CA GLU A 181 5.62 -1.38 -4.52
C GLU A 181 4.76 -2.64 -4.42
N THR A 182 4.45 -3.27 -5.55
CA THR A 182 3.60 -4.46 -5.61
C THR A 182 4.17 -5.52 -6.56
N CYS A 183 3.79 -6.77 -6.33
CA CYS A 183 4.04 -7.90 -7.21
C CYS A 183 2.78 -8.75 -7.28
N THR A 184 2.33 -9.07 -8.49
CA THR A 184 1.15 -9.92 -8.71
C THR A 184 1.57 -11.32 -9.15
N ILE A 185 1.07 -12.33 -8.46
CA ILE A 185 1.29 -13.75 -8.74
C ILE A 185 -0.03 -14.33 -9.23
N VAL A 186 -0.01 -14.86 -10.46
CA VAL A 186 -1.17 -15.51 -11.09
C VAL A 186 -0.96 -17.02 -11.06
N GLY A 187 -1.89 -17.73 -10.42
CA GLY A 187 -1.93 -19.18 -10.39
C GLY A 187 -2.42 -19.80 -11.72
N PRO A 188 -2.14 -21.08 -11.97
CA PRO A 188 -1.43 -21.98 -11.06
C PRO A 188 0.09 -21.82 -11.19
N THR A 189 0.83 -21.84 -10.08
CA THR A 189 2.29 -21.90 -10.09
C THR A 189 2.79 -23.23 -9.53
N LYS A 190 3.84 -23.81 -10.13
CA LYS A 190 4.38 -25.12 -9.72
C LYS A 190 5.48 -25.02 -8.65
N LYS A 191 6.10 -23.86 -8.52
CA LYS A 191 7.24 -23.60 -7.64
C LYS A 191 6.94 -22.37 -6.80
N ALA A 192 7.58 -22.30 -5.63
CA ALA A 192 7.55 -21.09 -4.82
C ALA A 192 8.19 -19.92 -5.59
N THR A 193 7.58 -18.76 -5.49
CA THR A 193 8.03 -17.53 -6.15
C THR A 193 8.68 -16.63 -5.13
N LYS A 194 9.89 -16.16 -5.43
CA LYS A 194 10.64 -15.24 -4.58
C LYS A 194 10.82 -13.92 -5.30
N PHE A 195 10.51 -12.82 -4.63
CA PHE A 195 10.66 -11.47 -5.19
C PHE A 195 10.90 -10.47 -4.07
N THR A 196 11.23 -9.24 -4.48
CA THR A 196 11.36 -8.09 -3.60
C THR A 196 10.33 -7.06 -4.02
N VAL A 197 9.62 -6.49 -3.04
CA VAL A 197 8.83 -5.27 -3.21
C VAL A 197 9.46 -4.15 -2.40
N SER A 198 9.44 -2.93 -2.92
CA SER A 198 10.01 -1.74 -2.29
C SER A 198 9.10 -0.55 -2.47
N MET A 199 9.11 0.36 -1.51
CA MET A 199 8.48 1.67 -1.62
C MET A 199 9.45 2.76 -1.19
N ASN A 200 9.17 3.96 -1.70
CA ASN A 200 9.94 5.15 -1.42
C ASN A 200 8.98 6.32 -1.27
N ASP A 201 9.04 7.03 -0.16
CA ASP A 201 8.20 8.18 0.13
C ASP A 201 9.03 9.38 0.58
N ASN A 202 8.66 10.57 0.14
CA ASN A 202 9.20 11.83 0.64
C ASN A 202 8.25 12.99 0.35
N PHE A 203 8.43 14.08 1.10
CA PHE A 203 7.67 15.28 0.88
C PHE A 203 8.44 16.31 0.07
N TYR A 204 7.79 16.82 -0.97
CA TYR A 204 8.33 17.87 -1.82
C TYR A 204 7.30 18.99 -2.11
N PRO A 205 6.81 19.72 -1.09
CA PRO A 205 5.80 20.75 -1.29
C PRO A 205 6.39 22.10 -1.70
N SER A 206 5.51 22.99 -2.15
CA SER A 206 5.79 24.43 -2.35
C SER A 206 4.92 25.25 -1.40
N VAL A 207 5.50 26.21 -0.69
CA VAL A 207 4.80 27.10 0.26
C VAL A 207 4.97 28.54 -0.20
N THR A 208 3.89 29.30 -0.31
CA THR A 208 3.95 30.70 -0.75
C THR A 208 4.67 31.59 0.24
N TRP A 209 5.47 32.53 -0.24
CA TRP A 209 6.08 33.56 0.61
C TRP A 209 5.02 34.51 1.19
N GLY A 210 4.02 34.86 0.39
CA GLY A 210 2.90 35.73 0.79
C GLY A 210 1.73 34.95 1.37
N VAL A 211 0.83 35.67 2.04
CA VAL A 211 -0.43 35.13 2.57
C VAL A 211 -1.27 34.55 1.43
N PRO A 212 -1.77 33.30 1.52
CA PRO A 212 -2.35 32.58 0.39
C PRO A 212 -3.68 33.17 -0.14
N VAL A 213 -4.34 34.04 0.62
CA VAL A 213 -5.60 34.72 0.23
C VAL A 213 -5.41 36.20 -0.13
N SER A 214 -4.17 36.68 -0.17
CA SER A 214 -3.85 38.10 -0.36
C SER A 214 -3.32 38.35 -1.77
N ASP A 215 -3.74 39.47 -2.37
CA ASP A 215 -3.20 39.93 -3.66
C ASP A 215 -1.79 40.57 -3.54
N SER A 216 -1.28 40.74 -2.31
CA SER A 216 0.06 41.25 -2.04
C SER A 216 1.14 40.18 -2.27
N ASN A 217 2.17 40.54 -3.06
CA ASN A 217 3.37 39.73 -3.28
C ASN A 217 4.46 39.93 -2.19
N LEU A 218 4.14 40.62 -1.09
CA LEU A 218 5.12 40.83 -0.03
C LEU A 218 5.39 39.53 0.75
N PRO A 219 6.66 39.14 0.91
CA PRO A 219 7.03 37.96 1.69
C PRO A 219 6.66 38.18 3.16
N GLN A 220 5.90 37.25 3.73
CA GLN A 220 5.41 37.30 5.11
C GLN A 220 5.52 35.96 5.83
N LEU A 221 5.84 34.88 5.11
CA LEU A 221 6.12 33.57 5.68
C LEU A 221 7.25 33.72 6.72
N SER A 222 7.00 33.16 7.89
CA SER A 222 7.85 33.29 9.08
C SER A 222 8.23 31.95 9.69
N SER A 223 7.42 30.90 9.46
CA SER A 223 7.70 29.56 9.94
C SER A 223 6.88 28.54 9.18
N ILE A 224 7.49 27.38 8.92
CA ILE A 224 6.81 26.16 8.48
C ILE A 224 7.02 25.11 9.56
N ARG A 225 5.94 24.47 10.00
CA ARG A 225 5.98 23.30 10.90
C ARG A 225 5.22 22.17 10.28
N ARG A 226 5.80 20.98 10.31
CA ARG A 226 5.14 19.76 9.89
C ARG A 226 5.47 18.62 10.83
N ASP A 227 4.45 17.85 11.13
CA ASP A 227 4.53 16.67 11.97
C ASP A 227 3.49 15.66 11.46
N GLN A 228 3.98 14.56 10.90
CA GLN A 228 3.11 13.55 10.32
C GLN A 228 3.58 12.16 10.70
N SER A 229 2.64 11.31 11.09
CA SER A 229 2.89 9.92 11.44
C SER A 229 2.15 8.98 10.50
N PHE A 230 2.82 7.91 10.12
CA PHE A 230 2.33 6.94 9.14
C PHE A 230 2.46 5.53 9.69
N THR A 231 1.53 4.69 9.24
CA THR A 231 1.64 3.24 9.37
C THR A 231 1.67 2.65 7.97
N THR A 232 2.62 1.76 7.76
CA THR A 232 2.89 1.10 6.50
C THR A 232 2.81 -0.41 6.71
N TRP A 233 2.06 -1.10 5.86
CA TRP A 233 1.87 -2.54 5.92
C TRP A 233 2.40 -3.20 4.65
N LEU A 234 3.15 -4.29 4.82
CA LEU A 234 3.35 -5.28 3.77
C LEU A 234 2.16 -6.24 3.79
N VAL A 235 1.48 -6.38 2.66
CA VAL A 235 0.17 -7.06 2.59
C VAL A 235 0.12 -7.99 1.39
N ALA A 236 -0.54 -9.14 1.53
CA ALA A 236 -0.99 -9.96 0.41
C ALA A 236 -2.52 -9.93 0.30
N ILE A 237 -3.05 -9.60 -0.87
CA ILE A 237 -4.49 -9.55 -1.16
C ILE A 237 -4.82 -10.52 -2.29
N ASN A 238 -5.80 -11.39 -2.06
CA ASN A 238 -6.39 -12.21 -3.10
C ASN A 238 -7.37 -11.35 -3.93
N GLN A 239 -7.14 -11.24 -5.23
CA GLN A 239 -7.92 -10.35 -6.10
C GLN A 239 -9.37 -10.82 -6.31
N ALA A 240 -9.65 -12.12 -6.15
CA ALA A 240 -10.98 -12.67 -6.36
C ALA A 240 -11.83 -12.64 -5.08
N THR A 241 -11.21 -12.95 -3.93
CA THR A 241 -11.94 -13.08 -2.64
C THR A 241 -11.79 -11.86 -1.74
N ALA A 242 -10.91 -10.91 -2.08
CA ALA A 242 -10.48 -9.81 -1.21
C ALA A 242 -9.88 -10.25 0.14
N GLU A 243 -9.49 -11.53 0.28
CA GLU A 243 -8.77 -12.01 1.46
C GLU A 243 -7.48 -11.20 1.62
N THR A 244 -7.32 -10.58 2.79
CA THR A 244 -6.21 -9.67 3.08
C THR A 244 -5.36 -10.23 4.21
N LEU A 245 -4.06 -10.35 3.97
CA LEU A 245 -3.07 -10.87 4.90
C LEU A 245 -2.03 -9.81 5.21
N VAL A 246 -1.98 -9.35 6.46
CA VAL A 246 -0.91 -8.45 6.93
C VAL A 246 0.33 -9.27 7.26
N LEU A 247 1.41 -9.04 6.51
CA LEU A 247 2.66 -9.77 6.61
C LEU A 247 3.67 -9.06 7.52
N GLN A 248 3.77 -7.74 7.44
CA GLN A 248 4.63 -6.92 8.31
C GLN A 248 4.00 -5.53 8.51
N THR A 249 4.18 -4.93 9.68
CA THR A 249 3.82 -3.54 9.98
C THR A 249 5.05 -2.70 10.31
N ILE A 250 5.11 -1.48 9.80
CA ILE A 250 6.17 -0.49 10.02
C ILE A 250 5.50 0.83 10.43
N ARG A 251 6.02 1.51 11.44
CA ARG A 251 5.63 2.87 11.81
C ARG A 251 6.76 3.84 11.53
N TRP A 252 6.42 5.02 11.05
CA TRP A 252 7.40 6.07 10.84
C TRP A 252 6.75 7.45 10.97
N ARG A 253 7.59 8.45 11.23
CA ARG A 253 7.15 9.83 11.47
C ARG A 253 8.12 10.78 10.78
N MET A 254 7.58 11.86 10.24
CA MET A 254 8.35 12.98 9.74
C MET A 254 8.05 14.22 10.58
N GLN A 255 9.09 14.88 11.04
CA GLN A 255 9.02 16.17 11.73
C GLN A 255 9.91 17.19 11.04
N LEU A 256 9.39 18.42 10.87
CA LEU A 256 10.08 19.50 10.20
C LEU A 256 9.76 20.83 10.86
N HIS A 257 10.78 21.65 11.05
CA HIS A 257 10.63 23.04 11.43
C HIS A 257 11.57 23.90 10.58
N ILE A 258 11.01 24.78 9.77
CA ILE A 258 11.76 25.79 9.02
C ILE A 258 11.38 27.14 9.61
N GLU A 259 12.38 27.89 10.06
CA GLU A 259 12.22 29.29 10.42
C GLU A 259 12.51 30.15 9.20
N VAL A 260 11.73 31.20 9.01
CA VAL A 260 11.85 32.10 7.85
C VAL A 260 11.92 33.54 8.34
N ASP A 261 12.93 34.26 7.88
CA ASP A 261 13.06 35.70 8.05
C ASP A 261 12.69 36.40 6.73
N PRO A 262 11.48 36.97 6.62
CA PRO A 262 11.03 37.58 5.37
C PRO A 262 11.79 38.87 5.00
N ASP A 263 12.48 39.50 5.96
CA ASP A 263 13.24 40.74 5.74
C ASP A 263 14.61 40.49 5.10
N LYS A 264 15.09 39.24 5.12
CA LYS A 264 16.33 38.85 4.44
C LYS A 264 16.16 38.75 2.93
N PRO A 265 17.24 38.94 2.17
CA PRO A 265 17.26 38.68 0.73
C PRO A 265 16.85 37.24 0.41
N LEU A 266 16.23 37.04 -0.75
CA LEU A 266 15.91 35.72 -1.28
C LEU A 266 17.20 34.87 -1.35
N GLY A 267 17.14 33.61 -0.91
CA GLY A 267 18.31 32.74 -0.81
C GLY A 267 18.95 32.71 0.58
N GLN A 268 18.47 33.55 1.50
CA GLN A 268 19.01 33.67 2.86
C GLN A 268 17.90 33.76 3.92
N ARG A 269 16.63 33.53 3.56
CA ARG A 269 15.49 33.73 4.46
C ARG A 269 15.28 32.54 5.38
N ALA A 270 15.42 31.34 4.86
CA ALA A 270 14.98 30.12 5.53
C ALA A 270 16.13 29.40 6.24
N THR A 271 15.85 28.83 7.39
CA THR A 271 16.80 28.02 8.16
C THR A 271 16.08 26.80 8.70
N LEU A 272 16.62 25.61 8.38
CA LEU A 272 16.16 24.36 8.99
C LEU A 272 16.51 24.36 10.48
N ARG A 273 15.51 24.10 11.32
CA ARG A 273 15.64 23.91 12.75
C ARG A 273 15.42 22.44 13.10
N GLU A 274 15.71 22.09 14.35
CA GLU A 274 15.53 20.72 14.83
C GLU A 274 14.07 20.23 14.69
N PRO A 275 13.85 18.94 14.38
CA PRO A 275 14.87 17.91 14.18
C PRO A 275 15.52 17.96 12.79
N VAL A 276 16.85 18.01 12.72
CA VAL A 276 17.61 17.97 11.45
C VAL A 276 17.69 16.54 10.91
N ALA A 277 17.87 15.56 11.79
CA ALA A 277 17.81 14.14 11.47
C ALA A 277 16.46 13.55 11.90
N GLN A 278 15.89 12.67 11.08
CA GLN A 278 14.63 12.02 11.38
C GLN A 278 14.83 10.76 12.23
N GLU A 279 13.84 10.45 13.05
CA GLU A 279 13.79 9.18 13.77
C GLU A 279 13.67 8.01 12.77
N GLN A 280 14.47 6.96 12.97
CA GLN A 280 14.41 5.79 12.09
C GLN A 280 13.08 5.02 12.28
N PRO A 281 12.54 4.43 11.20
CA PRO A 281 11.26 3.73 11.25
C PRO A 281 11.31 2.50 12.16
N HIS A 282 10.19 2.18 12.77
CA HIS A 282 10.07 1.05 13.70
C HIS A 282 9.29 -0.10 13.05
N VAL A 283 9.99 -1.21 12.78
CA VAL A 283 9.39 -2.47 12.35
C VAL A 283 8.75 -3.17 13.56
N LEU A 284 7.45 -3.40 13.53
CA LEU A 284 6.73 -3.94 14.69
C LEU A 284 6.94 -5.45 14.82
N GLY A 285 7.19 -5.93 16.05
CA GLY A 285 7.24 -7.38 16.33
C GLY A 285 5.88 -8.08 16.26
N LYS A 286 4.78 -7.31 16.31
CA LYS A 286 3.42 -7.79 16.12
C LYS A 286 2.70 -6.90 15.11
N ASN A 287 2.07 -7.53 14.13
CA ASN A 287 1.30 -6.83 13.10
C ASN A 287 0.04 -6.18 13.67
N GLU A 288 -0.29 -5.01 13.14
CA GLU A 288 -1.50 -4.28 13.45
C GLU A 288 -2.52 -4.43 12.32
N PRO A 289 -3.83 -4.44 12.63
CA PRO A 289 -4.86 -4.48 11.59
C PRO A 289 -4.86 -3.18 10.78
N ILE A 290 -5.24 -3.29 9.50
CA ILE A 290 -5.39 -2.13 8.63
C ILE A 290 -6.76 -1.49 8.89
N PRO A 291 -6.84 -0.19 9.24
CA PRO A 291 -8.12 0.50 9.36
C PRO A 291 -8.89 0.49 8.03
N PRO A 292 -10.23 0.34 8.02
CA PRO A 292 -11.01 0.31 6.78
C PRO A 292 -10.77 1.52 5.87
N ASN A 293 -10.63 2.72 6.45
CA ASN A 293 -10.37 3.96 5.72
C ASN A 293 -9.00 4.03 5.03
N ALA A 294 -8.04 3.18 5.41
CA ALA A 294 -6.77 3.05 4.70
C ALA A 294 -6.91 2.22 3.41
N MET A 295 -7.98 1.43 3.29
CA MET A 295 -8.19 0.49 2.19
C MET A 295 -8.98 1.07 1.02
N VAL A 296 -9.57 2.24 1.18
CA VAL A 296 -10.55 2.82 0.24
C VAL A 296 -10.27 4.30 0.00
N LYS A 297 -10.92 4.86 -1.03
CA LYS A 297 -10.95 6.30 -1.29
C LYS A 297 -11.62 7.07 -0.13
N PRO A 298 -11.28 8.36 0.04
CA PRO A 298 -10.23 9.11 -0.65
C PRO A 298 -8.83 8.84 -0.07
N ASN A 299 -7.79 9.14 -0.85
CA ASN A 299 -6.43 9.21 -0.34
C ASN A 299 -6.19 10.57 0.35
N ALA A 300 -5.07 10.69 1.08
CA ALA A 300 -4.70 11.90 1.82
C ALA A 300 -4.63 13.14 0.91
N ASN A 301 -4.11 12.98 -0.31
CA ASN A 301 -3.92 14.09 -1.25
C ASN A 301 -5.23 14.67 -1.79
N ASP A 302 -6.24 13.83 -1.99
CA ASP A 302 -7.57 14.26 -2.41
C ASP A 302 -8.38 14.78 -1.22
N ALA A 303 -8.12 14.23 -0.02
CA ALA A 303 -8.88 14.56 1.18
C ALA A 303 -8.45 15.82 1.91
N GLN A 304 -7.21 16.24 1.71
CA GLN A 304 -6.66 17.40 2.39
C GLN A 304 -7.31 18.72 1.95
N VAL A 305 -7.39 19.65 2.89
CA VAL A 305 -7.87 21.02 2.67
C VAL A 305 -6.79 22.01 3.07
N LEU A 306 -6.67 23.12 2.33
CA LEU A 306 -5.84 24.25 2.75
C LEU A 306 -6.72 25.28 3.45
N MET A 307 -6.51 25.46 4.74
CA MET A 307 -7.17 26.47 5.55
C MET A 307 -6.29 27.70 5.69
N TRP A 308 -6.91 28.88 5.68
CA TRP A 308 -6.33 30.14 6.14
C TRP A 308 -7.03 30.56 7.44
N ARG A 309 -6.26 30.85 8.48
CA ARG A 309 -6.74 31.37 9.75
C ARG A 309 -6.08 32.73 10.03
N PRO A 310 -6.77 33.84 9.73
CA PRO A 310 -6.24 35.16 10.02
C PRO A 310 -6.16 35.38 11.53
N LYS A 311 -5.34 36.36 11.95
CA LYS A 311 -5.31 36.80 13.36
C LYS A 311 -6.65 37.40 13.81
N THR A 312 -7.38 38.00 12.88
CA THR A 312 -8.70 38.63 13.11
C THR A 312 -9.66 38.22 12.00
N GLY A 313 -10.89 37.86 12.36
CA GLY A 313 -11.92 37.40 11.42
C GLY A 313 -12.00 35.87 11.35
N ASP A 314 -12.84 35.39 10.44
CA ASP A 314 -13.17 33.96 10.35
C ASP A 314 -12.15 33.16 9.53
N PRO A 315 -11.95 31.87 9.84
CA PRO A 315 -11.20 30.95 8.98
C PRO A 315 -11.79 30.83 7.58
N ILE A 316 -10.93 30.68 6.58
CA ILE A 316 -11.31 30.57 5.17
C ILE A 316 -10.74 29.27 4.60
N VAL A 317 -11.56 28.53 3.84
CA VAL A 317 -11.08 27.42 3.02
C VAL A 317 -10.45 28.01 1.75
N VAL A 318 -9.14 27.87 1.60
CA VAL A 318 -8.40 28.33 0.42
C VAL A 318 -8.46 27.30 -0.69
N ILE A 319 -8.26 26.03 -0.33
CA ILE A 319 -8.34 24.90 -1.26
C ILE A 319 -9.28 23.85 -0.64
N PRO A 320 -10.44 23.57 -1.27
CA PRO A 320 -11.35 22.52 -0.83
C PRO A 320 -10.77 21.14 -1.16
N PRO A 321 -11.33 20.06 -0.56
CA PRO A 321 -10.94 18.71 -0.96
C PRO A 321 -11.42 18.41 -2.39
N LYS A 322 -10.83 17.39 -3.02
CA LYS A 322 -11.10 17.06 -4.44
C LYS A 322 -12.14 15.96 -4.65
N TYR A 323 -12.64 15.34 -3.59
CA TYR A 323 -13.49 14.15 -3.64
C TYR A 323 -14.95 14.44 -3.26
#